data_AF-A0A024GB71-F1
#
_entry.id   AF-A0A024GB71-F1
#
_cell.length_a   1.000
_cell.length_b   1.000
_cell.length_c   1.000
_cell.angle_alpha   90.00
_cell.angle_beta   90.00
_cell.angle_gamma   90.00
#
_symmetry.space_group_name_H-M   'P 1'
#
loop_
_entity.id
_entity.type
_entity.pdbx_description
1 polymer ?
#
loop_
_entity_poly.entity_id
_entity_poly.type
_entity_poly.pdbx_seq_one_letter_code
_entity_poly.pdbx_strand_id
1 'polypeptide(L)'
;MMENSNDFKDKIVLDVGTGTGILAYFALKAGAKHVYAVELSDVADCARALFLSNGLQDRVTVLKGKMEMVELPQPVDIVISEPMGFFLVHERMLETYVNAGKKWRRPSDANFKMFPSIGTMHVVPFTDENIFQEQMSKVAFWQNSDFYGLNLNALTEKAMQNHFSQPIVGYFPVSMLLCDISKAATHEIDFSDVSNEALKEFTIPFHFCIEKTAILHGLGCWFTVSFNGSTSRVVLSTAPNAPGTHWYQCRLLLSKPIAVNTTQYVSGTLRFKANEKYSYDIVMEVGLEGTTIVSRNVIHLQDQMYHYLYPQSSEATMST
;
A
#
# COMPACT_ATOMS: atom_id res chain seq x y z
N MET A 1 3.28 17.29 9.52
CA MET A 1 3.38 18.74 9.19
C MET A 1 3.53 19.59 10.44
N MET A 2 2.61 19.53 11.42
CA MET A 2 2.67 20.37 12.62
C MET A 2 3.98 20.22 13.42
N GLU A 3 4.44 18.99 13.68
CA GLU A 3 5.73 18.74 14.36
C GLU A 3 6.95 19.20 13.57
N ASN A 4 6.79 19.42 12.27
CA ASN A 4 7.83 19.83 11.34
C ASN A 4 7.48 21.19 10.73
N SER A 5 6.84 22.09 11.49
CA SER A 5 6.37 23.38 10.97
C SER A 5 7.47 24.22 10.33
N ASN A 6 8.72 24.06 10.76
CA ASN A 6 9.89 24.72 10.17
C ASN A 6 10.10 24.35 8.69
N ASP A 7 9.68 23.16 8.26
CA ASP A 7 9.74 22.73 6.86
C ASP A 7 8.65 23.37 5.99
N PHE A 8 7.64 23.98 6.62
CA PHE A 8 6.50 24.61 5.94
C PHE A 8 6.49 26.13 6.09
N LYS A 9 7.02 26.67 7.18
CA LYS A 9 6.98 28.11 7.47
C LYS A 9 7.60 28.93 6.33
N ASP A 10 6.81 29.87 5.80
CA ASP A 10 7.17 30.76 4.69
C ASP A 10 7.52 30.02 3.37
N LYS A 11 7.14 28.75 3.24
CA LYS A 11 7.42 27.90 2.07
C LYS A 11 6.30 27.87 1.04
N ILE A 12 6.67 27.55 -0.20
CA ILE A 12 5.74 27.26 -1.28
C ILE A 12 5.54 25.75 -1.35
N VAL A 13 4.28 25.31 -1.28
CA VAL A 13 3.91 23.89 -1.19
C VAL A 13 3.11 23.49 -2.42
N LEU A 14 3.36 22.27 -2.93
CA LEU A 14 2.50 21.62 -3.91
C LEU A 14 1.77 20.45 -3.23
N ASP A 15 0.45 20.45 -3.30
CA ASP A 15 -0.42 19.34 -2.87
C ASP A 15 -0.94 18.59 -4.11
N VAL A 16 -0.47 17.36 -4.31
CA VAL A 16 -0.75 16.54 -5.50
C VAL A 16 -1.94 15.61 -5.21
N GLY A 17 -3.02 15.75 -5.98
CA GLY A 17 -4.27 15.03 -5.70
C GLY A 17 -4.92 15.55 -4.42
N THR A 18 -5.12 16.87 -4.36
CA THR A 18 -5.51 17.55 -3.11
C THR A 18 -6.87 17.08 -2.57
N GLY A 19 -7.72 16.47 -3.42
CA GLY A 19 -9.08 16.10 -3.07
C GLY A 19 -9.84 17.32 -2.53
N THR A 20 -10.34 17.23 -1.29
CA THR A 20 -11.06 18.31 -0.62
C THR A 20 -10.16 19.44 -0.10
N GLY A 21 -8.83 19.30 -0.15
CA GLY A 21 -7.88 20.33 0.29
C GLY A 21 -7.36 20.19 1.72
N ILE A 22 -7.61 19.06 2.40
CA ILE A 22 -7.26 18.93 3.82
C ILE A 22 -5.75 18.99 4.09
N LEU A 23 -4.91 18.41 3.21
CA LEU A 23 -3.46 18.45 3.35
C LEU A 23 -2.91 19.85 3.05
N ALA A 24 -3.39 20.50 2.00
CA ALA A 24 -3.13 21.91 1.73
C ALA A 24 -3.48 22.81 2.92
N TYR A 25 -4.63 22.59 3.58
CA TYR A 25 -4.99 23.30 4.81
C TYR A 25 -3.98 23.06 5.94
N PHE A 26 -3.53 21.83 6.16
CA PHE A 26 -2.50 21.55 7.16
C PHE A 26 -1.16 22.18 6.83
N ALA A 27 -0.78 22.27 5.57
CA ALA A 27 0.42 23.01 5.18
C ALA A 27 0.30 24.50 5.53
N LEU A 28 -0.83 25.14 5.24
CA LEU A 28 -1.09 26.53 5.63
C LEU A 28 -1.05 26.74 7.14
N LYS A 29 -1.67 25.83 7.90
CA LYS A 29 -1.68 25.85 9.36
C LYS A 29 -0.27 25.67 9.94
N ALA A 30 0.60 24.94 9.25
CA ALA A 30 2.02 24.81 9.59
C ALA A 30 2.87 26.03 9.18
N GLY A 31 2.28 27.03 8.52
CA GLY A 31 2.93 28.29 8.16
C GLY A 31 3.32 28.43 6.69
N ALA A 32 2.87 27.54 5.80
CA ALA A 32 3.12 27.66 4.35
C ALA A 32 2.73 29.02 3.81
N LYS A 33 3.64 29.69 3.10
CA LYS A 33 3.36 31.00 2.47
C LYS A 33 2.23 30.87 1.47
N HIS A 34 2.29 29.85 0.61
CA HIS A 34 1.30 29.57 -0.42
C HIS A 34 1.24 28.07 -0.72
N VAL A 35 0.05 27.57 -1.08
CA VAL A 35 -0.13 26.18 -1.54
C VAL A 35 -0.73 26.16 -2.95
N TYR A 36 -0.09 25.44 -3.86
CA TYR A 36 -0.71 25.02 -5.13
C TYR A 36 -1.36 23.67 -4.89
N ALA A 37 -2.68 23.62 -4.99
CA ALA A 37 -3.46 22.42 -4.71
C ALA A 37 -4.02 21.88 -6.03
N VAL A 38 -3.52 20.73 -6.50
CA VAL A 38 -3.86 20.17 -7.82
C VAL A 38 -4.80 19.00 -7.63
N GLU A 39 -5.95 19.02 -8.32
CA GLU A 39 -6.94 17.94 -8.28
C GLU A 39 -7.52 17.70 -9.66
N LEU A 40 -7.63 16.43 -10.06
CA LEU A 40 -8.14 16.07 -11.38
C LEU A 40 -9.67 16.19 -11.47
N SER A 41 -10.36 15.73 -10.44
CA SER A 41 -11.81 15.57 -10.41
C SER A 41 -12.56 16.87 -10.10
N ASP A 42 -13.89 16.80 -10.12
CA ASP A 42 -14.77 17.89 -9.70
C ASP A 42 -14.66 18.22 -8.20
N VAL A 43 -13.97 17.39 -7.41
CA VAL A 43 -13.68 17.70 -6.00
C VAL A 43 -12.82 18.97 -5.86
N ALA A 44 -12.10 19.37 -6.91
CA ALA A 44 -11.42 20.67 -6.97
C ALA A 44 -12.37 21.86 -6.70
N ASP A 45 -13.62 21.78 -7.16
CA ASP A 45 -14.62 22.83 -6.93
C ASP A 45 -15.10 22.85 -5.48
N CYS A 46 -15.16 21.68 -4.82
CA CYS A 46 -15.39 21.58 -3.39
C CYS A 46 -14.24 22.17 -2.58
N ALA A 47 -12.99 21.89 -2.96
CA ALA A 47 -11.80 22.47 -2.29
C ALA A 47 -11.80 24.01 -2.40
N ARG A 48 -12.14 24.57 -3.57
CA ARG A 48 -12.29 26.03 -3.75
C ARG A 48 -13.33 26.62 -2.81
N ALA A 49 -14.53 26.00 -2.74
CA ALA A 49 -15.58 26.45 -1.85
C ALA A 49 -15.15 26.38 -0.38
N LEU A 50 -14.43 25.32 0.01
CA LEU A 50 -13.91 25.16 1.37
C LEU A 50 -12.90 26.25 1.71
N PHE A 51 -11.91 26.52 0.85
CA PHE A 51 -10.93 27.58 1.11
C PHE A 51 -11.55 28.98 1.12
N LEU A 52 -12.50 29.26 0.24
CA LEU A 52 -13.21 30.53 0.21
C LEU A 52 -14.02 30.75 1.50
N SER A 53 -14.81 29.75 1.93
CA SER A 53 -15.62 29.84 3.15
C SER A 53 -14.79 30.02 4.43
N ASN A 54 -13.51 29.67 4.39
CA ASN A 54 -12.57 29.82 5.51
C ASN A 54 -11.61 31.01 5.35
N GLY A 55 -11.78 31.86 4.33
CA GLY A 55 -10.93 33.04 4.12
C GLY A 55 -9.48 32.72 3.73
N LEU A 56 -9.25 31.57 3.09
CA LEU A 56 -7.92 31.07 2.72
C LEU A 56 -7.62 31.18 1.21
N GLN A 57 -8.53 31.76 0.43
CA GLN A 57 -8.43 31.86 -1.03
C GLN A 57 -7.16 32.58 -1.53
N ASP A 58 -6.62 33.51 -0.72
CA ASP A 58 -5.41 34.28 -1.10
C ASP A 58 -4.11 33.51 -0.84
N ARG A 59 -4.17 32.37 -0.14
CA ARG A 59 -3.00 31.54 0.22
C ARG A 59 -3.02 30.16 -0.42
N VAL A 60 -4.08 29.81 -1.15
CA VAL A 60 -4.19 28.56 -1.89
C VAL A 60 -4.69 28.81 -3.30
N THR A 61 -3.99 28.27 -4.28
CA THR A 61 -4.47 28.23 -5.67
C THR A 61 -4.88 26.80 -6.02
N VAL A 62 -6.19 26.58 -6.21
CA VAL A 62 -6.72 25.28 -6.62
C VAL A 62 -6.72 25.15 -8.14
N LEU A 63 -5.91 24.24 -8.66
CA LEU A 63 -5.76 23.95 -10.09
C LEU A 63 -6.49 22.64 -10.42
N LYS A 64 -7.53 22.74 -11.25
CA LYS A 64 -8.30 21.57 -11.71
C LYS A 64 -7.64 20.99 -12.96
N GLY A 65 -7.14 19.76 -12.88
CA GLY A 65 -6.49 19.08 -14.00
C GLY A 65 -5.54 17.98 -13.57
N LYS A 66 -5.01 17.26 -14.56
CA LYS A 66 -3.98 16.23 -14.35
C LYS A 66 -2.67 16.89 -13.92
N MET A 67 -2.02 16.37 -12.89
CA MET A 67 -0.75 16.90 -12.37
C MET A 67 0.33 17.00 -13.45
N GLU A 68 0.33 16.09 -14.42
CA GLU A 68 1.27 16.06 -15.53
C GLU A 68 1.08 17.25 -16.50
N MET A 69 -0.14 17.80 -16.58
CA MET A 69 -0.56 18.81 -17.56
C MET A 69 -0.67 20.22 -16.97
N VAL A 70 -0.79 20.34 -15.64
CA VAL A 70 -0.84 21.66 -15.00
C VAL A 70 0.53 22.32 -15.01
N GLU A 71 0.52 23.65 -15.07
CA GLU A 71 1.70 24.50 -14.98
C GLU A 71 1.60 25.39 -13.74
N LEU A 72 2.65 25.39 -12.92
CA LEU A 72 2.82 26.27 -11.77
C LEU A 72 3.66 27.48 -12.18
N PRO A 73 3.41 28.67 -11.62
CA PRO A 73 4.15 29.88 -11.96
C PRO A 73 5.59 29.89 -11.42
N GLN A 74 5.91 28.99 -10.50
CA GLN A 74 7.25 28.88 -9.89
C GLN A 74 7.47 27.48 -9.29
N PRO A 75 8.73 27.06 -9.10
CA PRO A 75 9.08 25.87 -8.31
C PRO A 75 8.62 25.94 -6.85
N VAL A 76 8.55 24.77 -6.20
CA VAL A 76 8.09 24.60 -4.80
C VAL A 76 9.21 24.10 -3.88
N ASP A 77 9.06 24.33 -2.58
CA ASP A 77 9.99 23.87 -1.54
C ASP A 77 9.68 22.43 -1.09
N ILE A 78 8.40 22.06 -1.10
CA ILE A 78 7.92 20.77 -0.60
C ILE A 78 6.72 20.29 -1.41
N VAL A 79 6.71 18.99 -1.71
CA VAL A 79 5.56 18.30 -2.30
C VAL A 79 4.91 17.41 -1.25
N ILE A 80 3.61 17.61 -1.06
CA ILE A 80 2.76 16.81 -0.19
C ILE A 80 1.75 16.03 -1.03
N SER A 81 1.41 14.82 -0.60
CA SER A 81 0.35 14.03 -1.20
C SER A 81 -0.03 12.89 -0.25
N GLU A 82 -1.15 12.24 -0.54
CA GLU A 82 -1.49 10.92 -0.06
C GLU A 82 -1.60 10.00 -1.29
N PRO A 83 -0.48 9.45 -1.78
CA PRO A 83 -0.47 8.67 -3.02
C PRO A 83 -0.54 7.15 -2.77
N MET A 84 -0.87 6.72 -1.55
CA MET A 84 -0.76 5.32 -1.16
C MET A 84 -2.04 4.56 -1.49
N GLY A 85 -1.91 3.56 -2.36
CA GLY A 85 -2.98 2.58 -2.57
C GLY A 85 -2.85 1.38 -1.64
N PHE A 86 -3.72 0.39 -1.88
CA PHE A 86 -3.58 -0.94 -1.30
C PHE A 86 -2.17 -1.53 -1.53
N PHE A 87 -1.58 -2.06 -0.46
CA PHE A 87 -0.18 -2.50 -0.41
C PHE A 87 0.81 -1.47 -0.99
N LEU A 88 0.59 -0.18 -0.67
CA LEU A 88 1.35 1.01 -1.09
C LEU A 88 1.22 1.39 -2.57
N VAL A 89 1.28 0.42 -3.49
CA VAL A 89 1.52 0.67 -4.92
C VAL A 89 0.27 0.58 -5.81
N HIS A 90 -0.84 0.03 -5.32
CA HIS A 90 -2.09 -0.01 -6.10
C HIS A 90 -2.54 1.41 -6.51
N GLU A 91 -3.33 1.51 -7.59
CA GLU A 91 -3.77 2.77 -8.24
C GLU A 91 -2.67 3.57 -8.96
N ARG A 92 -1.38 3.25 -8.75
CA ARG A 92 -0.24 3.84 -9.48
C ARG A 92 -0.20 5.38 -9.41
N MET A 93 -0.60 5.92 -8.26
CA MET A 93 -0.50 7.36 -7.97
C MET A 93 0.93 7.77 -7.59
N LEU A 94 1.78 6.83 -7.17
CA LEU A 94 3.19 7.08 -6.83
C LEU A 94 3.97 7.68 -8.01
N GLU A 95 3.73 7.24 -9.25
CA GLU A 95 4.38 7.84 -10.42
C GLU A 95 4.03 9.32 -10.56
N THR A 96 2.76 9.69 -10.44
CA THR A 96 2.32 11.09 -10.48
C THR A 96 2.98 11.91 -9.37
N TYR A 97 3.05 11.36 -8.16
CA TYR A 97 3.67 12.01 -7.01
C TYR A 97 5.18 12.26 -7.21
N VAL A 98 5.92 11.23 -7.61
CA VAL A 98 7.37 11.31 -7.86
C VAL A 98 7.69 12.24 -9.02
N ASN A 99 6.90 12.18 -10.10
CA ASN A 99 7.07 13.06 -11.25
C ASN A 99 6.78 14.53 -10.91
N ALA A 100 5.78 14.81 -10.07
CA ALA A 100 5.52 16.15 -9.57
C ALA A 100 6.72 16.69 -8.77
N GLY A 101 7.30 15.87 -7.89
CA GLY A 101 8.53 16.22 -7.16
C GLY A 101 9.70 16.55 -8.08
N LYS A 102 9.93 15.73 -9.10
CA LYS A 102 11.00 15.96 -10.09
C LYS A 102 10.78 17.20 -10.96
N LYS A 103 9.55 17.45 -11.39
CA LYS A 103 9.17 18.58 -12.26
C LYS A 103 9.24 19.92 -11.51
N TRP A 104 8.74 19.96 -10.27
CA TRP A 104 8.49 21.22 -9.56
C TRP A 104 9.52 21.57 -8.48
N ARG A 105 10.49 20.71 -8.18
CA ARG A 105 11.63 21.07 -7.33
C ARG A 105 12.51 22.11 -7.99
N ARG A 106 13.10 23.01 -7.19
CA ARG A 106 14.14 23.93 -7.69
C ARG A 106 15.40 23.14 -8.09
N PRO A 107 16.08 23.51 -9.19
CA PRO A 107 17.37 22.92 -9.53
C PRO A 107 18.36 23.10 -8.37
N SER A 108 19.04 22.02 -7.98
CA SER A 108 20.05 22.00 -6.92
C SER A 108 19.56 22.36 -5.50
N ASP A 109 18.25 22.25 -5.23
CA ASP A 109 17.72 22.49 -3.88
C ASP A 109 17.90 21.27 -2.97
N ALA A 110 19.00 21.27 -2.22
CA ALA A 110 19.29 20.24 -1.23
C ALA A 110 18.28 20.19 -0.06
N ASN A 111 17.43 21.21 0.09
CA ASN A 111 16.42 21.28 1.15
C ASN A 111 15.02 20.90 0.65
N PHE A 112 14.88 20.50 -0.62
CA PHE A 112 13.61 20.03 -1.17
C PHE A 112 13.13 18.80 -0.39
N LYS A 113 11.83 18.77 -0.05
CA LYS A 113 11.23 17.66 0.70
C LYS A 113 10.04 17.07 -0.02
N MET A 114 9.86 15.77 0.19
CA MET A 114 8.67 15.02 -0.20
C MET A 114 8.03 14.44 1.06
N PHE A 115 6.75 14.72 1.25
CA PHE A 115 5.92 14.23 2.36
C PHE A 115 4.73 13.44 1.79
N PRO A 116 4.71 12.09 1.90
CA PRO A 116 5.69 11.22 2.56
C PRO A 116 7.05 11.18 1.85
N SER A 117 8.11 10.82 2.58
CA SER A 117 9.48 10.77 2.06
C SER A 117 9.88 9.37 1.59
N ILE A 118 9.54 8.36 2.38
CA ILE A 118 9.85 6.95 2.11
C ILE A 118 8.59 6.13 2.31
N GLY A 119 8.31 5.22 1.39
CA GLY A 119 7.36 4.12 1.58
C GLY A 119 8.08 2.79 1.74
N THR A 120 7.72 2.01 2.75
CA THR A 120 8.30 0.70 3.01
C THR A 120 7.19 -0.34 2.95
N MET A 121 7.33 -1.31 2.04
CA MET A 121 6.47 -2.49 1.95
C MET A 121 7.05 -3.59 2.85
N HIS A 122 6.20 -4.29 3.58
CA HIS A 122 6.59 -5.34 4.51
C HIS A 122 5.90 -6.66 4.15
N VAL A 123 6.61 -7.77 4.30
CA VAL A 123 6.14 -9.11 3.94
C VAL A 123 6.57 -10.12 5.01
N VAL A 124 5.67 -10.97 5.48
CA VAL A 124 5.95 -12.05 6.46
C VAL A 124 5.09 -13.28 6.18
N PRO A 125 5.60 -14.52 6.30
CA PRO A 125 4.80 -15.73 6.15
C PRO A 125 3.72 -15.87 7.23
N PHE A 126 2.54 -16.34 6.84
CA PHE A 126 1.42 -16.53 7.77
C PHE A 126 0.73 -17.90 7.60
N THR A 127 -0.05 -18.24 8.61
CA THR A 127 -0.99 -19.36 8.58
C THR A 127 -2.41 -18.88 8.86
N ASP A 128 -3.37 -19.29 8.01
CA ASP A 128 -4.79 -19.04 8.17
C ASP A 128 -5.57 -20.12 7.40
N GLU A 129 -5.88 -21.22 8.09
CA GLU A 129 -6.63 -22.34 7.50
C GLU A 129 -8.05 -21.89 7.08
N ASN A 130 -8.67 -21.01 7.87
CA ASN A 130 -10.06 -20.60 7.65
C ASN A 130 -10.22 -19.87 6.32
N ILE A 131 -9.34 -18.91 6.02
CA ILE A 131 -9.41 -18.18 4.76
C ILE A 131 -9.07 -19.08 3.56
N PHE A 132 -8.15 -20.03 3.74
CA PHE A 132 -7.80 -20.99 2.71
C PHE A 132 -9.00 -21.90 2.39
N GLN A 133 -9.67 -22.43 3.42
CA GLN A 133 -10.88 -23.25 3.27
C GLN A 133 -12.05 -22.46 2.68
N GLU A 134 -12.18 -21.16 2.97
CA GLU A 134 -13.18 -20.30 2.34
C GLU A 134 -12.97 -20.22 0.82
N GLN A 135 -11.72 -20.02 0.37
CA GLN A 135 -11.41 -20.04 -1.07
C GLN A 135 -11.66 -21.41 -1.69
N MET A 136 -11.23 -22.49 -1.02
CA MET A 136 -11.47 -23.86 -1.48
C MET A 136 -12.96 -24.19 -1.58
N SER A 137 -13.78 -23.68 -0.67
CA SER A 137 -15.24 -23.85 -0.71
C SER A 137 -15.87 -23.17 -1.93
N LYS A 138 -15.35 -21.99 -2.34
CA LYS A 138 -15.78 -21.32 -3.58
C LYS A 138 -15.38 -22.13 -4.82
N VAL A 139 -14.20 -22.75 -4.80
CA VAL A 139 -13.74 -23.67 -5.87
C VAL A 139 -14.60 -24.93 -5.93
N ALA A 140 -15.00 -25.48 -4.78
CA ALA A 140 -15.76 -26.73 -4.70
C ALA A 140 -17.11 -26.69 -5.44
N PHE A 141 -17.73 -25.51 -5.58
CA PHE A 141 -18.92 -25.33 -6.43
C PHE A 141 -18.70 -25.83 -7.86
N TRP A 142 -17.50 -25.59 -8.42
CA TRP A 142 -17.13 -25.95 -9.78
C TRP A 142 -16.72 -27.41 -9.94
N GLN A 143 -16.64 -28.17 -8.85
CA GLN A 143 -16.38 -29.61 -8.85
C GLN A 143 -17.68 -30.44 -8.95
N ASN A 144 -18.81 -29.76 -9.19
CA ASN A 144 -20.10 -30.42 -9.38
C ASN A 144 -20.19 -31.06 -10.78
N SER A 145 -20.27 -32.38 -10.81
CA SER A 145 -20.42 -33.17 -12.03
C SER A 145 -21.84 -33.19 -12.62
N ASP A 146 -22.85 -32.74 -11.86
CA ASP A 146 -24.26 -32.70 -12.26
C ASP A 146 -24.98 -31.49 -11.63
N PHE A 147 -24.71 -30.30 -12.19
CA PHE A 147 -25.45 -29.09 -11.88
C PHE A 147 -26.60 -28.94 -12.88
N TYR A 148 -27.76 -29.51 -12.55
CA TYR A 148 -28.95 -29.54 -13.41
C TYR A 148 -28.68 -30.18 -14.80
N GLY A 149 -27.95 -31.29 -14.84
CA GLY A 149 -27.55 -31.97 -16.08
C GLY A 149 -26.29 -31.41 -16.73
N LEU A 150 -25.62 -30.42 -16.14
CA LEU A 150 -24.38 -29.84 -16.64
C LEU A 150 -23.19 -30.17 -15.72
N ASN A 151 -22.14 -30.75 -16.28
CA ASN A 151 -20.88 -31.00 -15.56
C ASN A 151 -20.00 -29.72 -15.56
N LEU A 152 -19.73 -29.17 -14.38
CA LEU A 152 -18.96 -27.93 -14.21
C LEU A 152 -17.44 -28.15 -14.09
N ASN A 153 -16.97 -29.39 -13.97
CA ASN A 153 -15.58 -29.72 -13.63
C ASN A 153 -14.55 -29.11 -14.58
N ALA A 154 -14.92 -28.87 -15.84
CA ALA A 154 -14.07 -28.22 -16.83
C ALA A 154 -13.57 -26.82 -16.38
N LEU A 155 -14.23 -26.18 -15.41
CA LEU A 155 -13.89 -24.85 -14.90
C LEU A 155 -13.20 -24.87 -13.52
N THR A 156 -13.00 -26.04 -12.90
CA THR A 156 -12.40 -26.15 -11.55
C THR A 156 -11.01 -25.51 -11.47
N GLU A 157 -10.13 -25.80 -12.43
CA GLU A 157 -8.77 -25.23 -12.45
C GLU A 157 -8.81 -23.71 -12.60
N LYS A 158 -9.68 -23.21 -13.48
CA LYS A 158 -9.83 -21.76 -13.69
C LYS A 158 -10.40 -21.06 -12.46
N ALA A 159 -11.35 -21.68 -11.77
CA ALA A 159 -11.89 -21.18 -10.51
C ALA A 159 -10.80 -21.11 -9.43
N MET A 160 -9.96 -22.15 -9.33
CA MET A 160 -8.83 -22.16 -8.40
C MET A 160 -7.85 -21.02 -8.70
N GLN A 161 -7.44 -20.85 -9.95
CA GLN A 161 -6.56 -19.73 -10.34
C GLN A 161 -7.20 -18.37 -10.03
N ASN A 162 -8.48 -18.19 -10.34
CA ASN A 162 -9.18 -16.93 -10.12
C ASN A 162 -9.30 -16.61 -8.62
N HIS A 163 -9.75 -17.53 -7.78
CA HIS A 163 -9.93 -17.26 -6.35
C HIS A 163 -8.61 -17.06 -5.60
N PHE A 164 -7.58 -17.85 -5.93
CA PHE A 164 -6.27 -17.73 -5.28
C PHE A 164 -5.41 -16.59 -5.81
N SER A 165 -5.76 -15.99 -6.96
CA SER A 165 -5.06 -14.79 -7.47
C SER A 165 -5.57 -13.48 -6.85
N GLN A 166 -6.66 -13.52 -6.08
CA GLN A 166 -7.18 -12.34 -5.39
C GLN A 166 -6.37 -12.06 -4.12
N PRO A 167 -5.80 -10.86 -3.95
CA PRO A 167 -5.28 -10.47 -2.65
C PRO A 167 -6.42 -10.27 -1.67
N ILE A 168 -6.24 -10.73 -0.44
CA ILE A 168 -7.27 -10.66 0.59
C ILE A 168 -7.02 -9.43 1.47
N VAL A 169 -7.94 -8.47 1.41
CA VAL A 169 -7.90 -7.22 2.15
C VAL A 169 -8.61 -7.40 3.48
N GLY A 170 -7.95 -7.10 4.58
CA GLY A 170 -8.58 -7.14 5.89
C GLY A 170 -7.56 -7.17 7.02
N TYR A 171 -8.06 -7.01 8.25
CA TYR A 171 -7.21 -7.16 9.43
C TYR A 171 -6.85 -8.63 9.65
N PHE A 172 -5.67 -8.87 10.21
CA PHE A 172 -5.30 -10.17 10.78
C PHE A 172 -4.45 -9.95 12.04
N PRO A 173 -4.59 -10.81 13.07
CA PRO A 173 -3.78 -10.72 14.28
C PRO A 173 -2.34 -11.17 14.02
N VAL A 174 -1.39 -10.57 14.74
CA VAL A 174 0.04 -10.91 14.69
C VAL A 174 0.30 -12.39 15.04
N SER A 175 -0.61 -13.02 15.80
CA SER A 175 -0.52 -14.45 16.17
C SER A 175 -0.49 -15.38 14.96
N MET A 176 -1.06 -14.99 13.80
CA MET A 176 -1.04 -15.74 12.54
C MET A 176 0.32 -15.76 11.85
N LEU A 177 1.22 -14.84 12.19
CA LEU A 177 2.54 -14.77 11.59
C LEU A 177 3.41 -15.94 12.06
N LEU A 178 4.15 -16.54 11.13
CA LEU A 178 5.05 -17.66 11.38
C LEU A 178 6.45 -17.24 11.83
N CYS A 179 6.73 -15.94 11.76
CA CYS A 179 7.93 -15.28 12.25
C CYS A 179 7.54 -14.00 12.99
N ASP A 180 8.40 -13.52 13.88
CA ASP A 180 8.28 -12.21 14.51
C ASP A 180 8.10 -11.11 13.45
N ILE A 181 7.16 -10.19 13.70
CA ILE A 181 6.82 -9.09 12.80
C ILE A 181 8.03 -8.18 12.50
N SER A 182 8.98 -8.06 13.43
CA SER A 182 10.22 -7.30 13.26
C SER A 182 11.17 -7.91 12.23
N LYS A 183 10.96 -9.18 11.85
CA LYS A 183 11.75 -9.89 10.84
C LYS A 183 11.15 -9.80 9.43
N ALA A 184 10.15 -8.95 9.22
CA ALA A 184 9.55 -8.72 7.92
C ALA A 184 10.61 -8.43 6.85
N ALA A 185 10.47 -9.06 5.69
CA ALA A 185 11.22 -8.65 4.51
C ALA A 185 10.67 -7.30 4.05
N THR A 186 11.56 -6.34 3.78
CA THR A 186 11.20 -4.97 3.47
C THR A 186 11.64 -4.56 2.07
N HIS A 187 10.83 -3.74 1.41
CA HIS A 187 11.22 -3.02 0.19
C HIS A 187 10.93 -1.53 0.39
N GLU A 188 11.99 -0.73 0.38
CA GLU A 188 11.92 0.72 0.58
C GLU A 188 11.95 1.46 -0.75
N ILE A 189 11.07 2.45 -0.87
CA ILE A 189 10.95 3.36 -2.00
C ILE A 189 11.21 4.77 -1.48
N ASP A 190 12.35 5.36 -1.84
CA ASP A 190 12.61 6.78 -1.61
C ASP A 190 11.94 7.59 -2.73
N PHE A 191 10.89 8.34 -2.38
CA PHE A 191 10.11 9.08 -3.36
C PHE A 191 10.87 10.25 -3.99
N SER A 192 11.96 10.70 -3.37
CA SER A 192 12.79 11.79 -3.90
C SER A 192 13.73 11.37 -5.04
N ASP A 193 14.05 10.08 -5.13
CA ASP A 193 15.06 9.54 -6.05
C ASP A 193 14.52 8.48 -7.02
N VAL A 194 13.54 7.67 -6.60
CA VAL A 194 13.05 6.51 -7.37
C VAL A 194 12.66 6.87 -8.82
N SER A 195 13.07 6.04 -9.80
CA SER A 195 12.69 6.19 -11.20
C SER A 195 11.31 5.60 -11.50
N ASN A 196 10.66 6.06 -12.58
CA ASN A 196 9.39 5.44 -13.01
C ASN A 196 9.60 3.98 -13.44
N GLU A 197 10.78 3.65 -13.95
CA GLU A 197 11.16 2.29 -14.34
C GLU A 197 11.25 1.37 -13.12
N ALA A 198 11.80 1.86 -12.00
CA ALA A 198 11.86 1.12 -10.74
C ALA A 198 10.47 0.92 -10.10
N LEU A 199 9.51 1.82 -10.38
CA LEU A 199 8.10 1.61 -9.99
C LEU A 199 7.40 0.61 -10.92
N LYS A 200 7.69 0.58 -12.22
CA LYS A 200 7.05 -0.34 -13.17
C LYS A 200 7.35 -1.81 -12.88
N GLU A 201 8.56 -2.13 -12.46
CA GLU A 201 8.96 -3.51 -12.18
C GLU A 201 10.01 -3.56 -11.06
N PHE A 202 9.72 -4.31 -10.00
CA PHE A 202 10.62 -4.50 -8.87
C PHE A 202 10.39 -5.86 -8.22
N THR A 203 11.35 -6.30 -7.41
CA THR A 203 11.31 -7.60 -6.73
C THR A 203 11.60 -7.43 -5.24
N ILE A 204 10.79 -8.07 -4.41
CA ILE A 204 11.01 -8.20 -2.98
C ILE A 204 11.52 -9.63 -2.71
N PRO A 205 12.83 -9.85 -2.54
CA PRO A 205 13.34 -11.12 -2.07
C PRO A 205 13.04 -11.29 -0.58
N PHE A 206 12.84 -12.53 -0.14
CA PHE A 206 12.68 -12.83 1.27
C PHE A 206 13.35 -14.15 1.64
N HIS A 207 13.72 -14.24 2.91
CA HIS A 207 14.35 -15.40 3.52
C HIS A 207 14.03 -15.41 5.01
N PHE A 208 13.22 -16.38 5.46
CA PHE A 208 12.69 -16.44 6.81
C PHE A 208 13.08 -17.74 7.49
N CYS A 209 13.52 -17.66 8.74
CA CYS A 209 13.59 -18.79 9.66
C CYS A 209 12.24 -18.93 10.37
N ILE A 210 11.55 -20.05 10.18
CA ILE A 210 10.23 -20.31 10.74
C ILE A 210 10.33 -20.49 12.24
N GLU A 211 9.45 -19.81 12.99
CA GLU A 211 9.44 -19.85 14.46
C GLU A 211 8.30 -20.71 15.00
N LYS A 212 7.26 -20.94 14.18
CA LYS A 212 6.09 -21.75 14.53
C LYS A 212 5.87 -22.86 13.50
N THR A 213 5.89 -24.12 13.93
CA THR A 213 5.45 -25.26 13.11
C THR A 213 3.98 -25.10 12.74
N ALA A 214 3.68 -25.05 11.43
CA ALA A 214 2.34 -24.83 10.91
C ALA A 214 2.28 -25.16 9.41
N ILE A 215 1.09 -24.98 8.81
CA ILE A 215 0.94 -24.86 7.36
C ILE A 215 1.11 -23.39 6.96
N LEU A 216 2.11 -23.09 6.12
CA LEU A 216 2.32 -21.79 5.50
C LEU A 216 1.31 -21.62 4.36
N HIS A 217 0.31 -20.78 4.61
CA HIS A 217 -0.79 -20.50 3.69
C HIS A 217 -0.48 -19.38 2.70
N GLY A 218 0.45 -18.50 3.05
CA GLY A 218 0.80 -17.37 2.20
C GLY A 218 1.73 -16.36 2.85
N LEU A 219 1.74 -15.15 2.30
CA LEU A 219 2.46 -13.99 2.82
C LEU A 219 1.49 -12.88 3.26
N GLY A 220 1.64 -12.40 4.49
CA GLY A 220 0.98 -11.23 5.04
C GLY A 220 1.79 -10.00 4.69
N CYS A 221 1.10 -8.93 4.30
CA CYS A 221 1.67 -7.77 3.66
C CYS A 221 1.04 -6.48 4.21
N TRP A 222 1.87 -5.48 4.47
CA TRP A 222 1.44 -4.13 4.88
C TRP A 222 2.47 -3.11 4.43
N PHE A 223 2.24 -1.83 4.71
CA PHE A 223 3.21 -0.79 4.44
C PHE A 223 3.32 0.24 5.57
N THR A 224 4.43 0.95 5.58
CA THR A 224 4.64 2.15 6.38
C THR A 224 5.07 3.28 5.47
N VAL A 225 4.67 4.52 5.77
CA VAL A 225 5.25 5.71 5.13
C VAL A 225 5.87 6.59 6.19
N SER A 226 7.09 7.06 5.95
CA SER A 226 7.78 7.98 6.86
C SER A 226 7.89 9.38 6.27
N PHE A 227 7.59 10.37 7.09
CA PHE A 227 7.72 11.80 6.84
C PHE A 227 9.01 12.28 7.49
N ASN A 228 10.09 12.37 6.71
CA ASN A 228 11.42 12.74 7.20
C ASN A 228 11.55 14.27 7.26
N GLY A 229 10.96 14.86 8.27
CA GLY A 229 11.07 16.30 8.53
C GLY A 229 12.39 16.68 9.19
N SER A 230 12.70 17.97 9.21
CA SER A 230 13.94 18.49 9.81
C SER A 230 13.91 18.47 11.34
N THR A 231 12.74 18.34 11.97
CA THR A 231 12.58 18.32 13.43
C THR A 231 12.28 16.92 13.95
N SER A 232 11.35 16.20 13.33
CA SER A 232 10.98 14.83 13.71
C SER A 232 10.73 13.94 12.49
N ARG A 233 11.03 12.65 12.65
CA ARG A 233 10.58 11.60 11.74
C ARG A 233 9.24 11.05 12.24
N VAL A 234 8.17 11.27 11.49
CA VAL A 234 6.83 10.73 11.79
C VAL A 234 6.56 9.54 10.88
N VAL A 235 5.96 8.47 11.40
CA VAL A 235 5.64 7.27 10.63
C VAL A 235 4.14 6.99 10.70
N LEU A 236 3.50 6.83 9.54
CA LEU A 236 2.18 6.24 9.44
C LEU A 236 2.37 4.75 9.13
N SER A 237 1.79 3.89 9.95
CA SER A 237 1.90 2.44 9.83
C SER A 237 0.54 1.81 9.57
N THR A 238 0.51 0.84 8.65
CA THR A 238 -0.63 -0.05 8.43
C THR A 238 -0.34 -1.47 8.96
N ALA A 239 0.69 -1.64 9.79
CA ALA A 239 1.04 -2.93 10.37
C ALA A 239 -0.09 -3.53 11.21
N PRO A 240 -0.20 -4.86 11.31
CA PRO A 240 -1.26 -5.54 12.09
C PRO A 240 -1.21 -5.27 13.60
N ASN A 241 -0.10 -4.72 14.12
CA ASN A 241 0.04 -4.28 15.52
C ASN A 241 -0.11 -2.75 15.70
N ALA A 242 -0.45 -2.02 14.63
CA ALA A 242 -0.73 -0.59 14.68
C ALA A 242 -2.25 -0.34 14.71
N PRO A 243 -2.71 0.87 15.09
CA PRO A 243 -4.11 1.25 14.96
C PRO A 243 -4.65 1.02 13.53
N GLY A 244 -5.88 0.53 13.44
CA GLY A 244 -6.50 0.21 12.16
C GLY A 244 -6.62 1.41 11.23
N THR A 245 -6.32 1.20 9.95
CA THR A 245 -6.50 2.18 8.88
C THR A 245 -7.45 1.62 7.81
N HIS A 246 -7.93 2.48 6.91
CA HIS A 246 -8.79 2.07 5.80
C HIS A 246 -8.06 1.27 4.72
N TRP A 247 -6.72 1.25 4.71
CA TRP A 247 -5.93 0.38 3.84
C TRP A 247 -5.89 -1.07 4.30
N TYR A 248 -6.23 -1.33 5.57
CA TYR A 248 -6.11 -2.65 6.21
C TYR A 248 -4.70 -3.25 6.02
N GLN A 249 -4.60 -4.59 6.04
CA GLN A 249 -3.47 -5.33 5.55
C GLN A 249 -3.89 -6.19 4.35
N CYS A 250 -2.90 -6.81 3.73
CA CYS A 250 -3.01 -7.69 2.58
C CYS A 250 -2.55 -9.10 2.95
N ARG A 251 -3.25 -10.13 2.47
CA ARG A 251 -2.81 -11.53 2.53
C ARG A 251 -2.76 -12.10 1.12
N LEU A 252 -1.60 -12.63 0.73
CA LEU A 252 -1.33 -13.26 -0.55
C LEU A 252 -1.27 -14.77 -0.36
N LEU A 253 -2.27 -15.51 -0.84
CA LEU A 253 -2.35 -16.96 -0.64
C LEU A 253 -1.47 -17.73 -1.62
N LEU A 254 -0.90 -18.83 -1.15
CA LEU A 254 -0.36 -19.89 -2.00
C LEU A 254 -1.50 -20.79 -2.47
N SER A 255 -1.47 -21.19 -3.74
CA SER A 255 -2.40 -22.18 -4.28
C SER A 255 -2.15 -23.58 -3.69
N LYS A 256 -0.91 -23.85 -3.28
CA LYS A 256 -0.48 -25.07 -2.59
C LYS A 256 0.27 -24.66 -1.32
N PRO A 257 -0.36 -24.73 -0.13
CA PRO A 257 0.31 -24.42 1.13
C PRO A 257 1.49 -25.35 1.41
N ILE A 258 2.43 -24.89 2.23
CA ILE A 258 3.66 -25.63 2.54
C ILE A 258 3.66 -25.97 4.03
N ALA A 259 3.80 -27.26 4.37
CA ALA A 259 4.04 -27.65 5.76
C ALA A 259 5.46 -27.25 6.17
N VAL A 260 5.56 -26.49 7.25
CA VAL A 260 6.84 -25.98 7.78
C VAL A 260 6.96 -26.28 9.26
N ASN A 261 8.19 -26.57 9.71
CA ASN A 261 8.54 -26.76 11.11
C ASN A 261 9.35 -25.57 11.61
N THR A 262 9.28 -25.33 12.91
CA THR A 262 10.21 -24.40 13.59
C THR A 262 11.65 -24.74 13.21
N THR A 263 12.48 -23.70 13.04
CA THR A 263 13.88 -23.72 12.57
C THR A 263 14.10 -24.05 11.10
N GLN A 264 13.07 -24.39 10.32
CA GLN A 264 13.22 -24.51 8.87
C GLN A 264 13.27 -23.13 8.21
N TYR A 265 13.91 -23.06 7.05
CA TYR A 265 14.02 -21.84 6.28
C TYR A 265 13.10 -21.87 5.06
N VAL A 266 12.41 -20.77 4.81
CA VAL A 266 11.66 -20.53 3.58
C VAL A 266 12.21 -19.30 2.87
N SER A 267 12.40 -19.40 1.57
CA SER A 267 12.93 -18.31 0.75
C SER A 267 12.22 -18.21 -0.58
N GLY A 268 12.35 -17.04 -1.22
CA GLY A 268 11.61 -16.78 -2.43
C GLY A 268 11.56 -15.31 -2.81
N THR A 269 10.62 -14.98 -3.69
CA THR A 269 10.47 -13.64 -4.25
C THR A 269 9.00 -13.27 -4.49
N LEU A 270 8.71 -11.98 -4.36
CA LEU A 270 7.54 -11.33 -4.94
C LEU A 270 8.01 -10.42 -6.06
N ARG A 271 7.70 -10.78 -7.31
CA ARG A 271 8.04 -9.96 -8.48
C ARG A 271 6.82 -9.16 -8.90
N PHE A 272 6.91 -7.84 -8.80
CA PHE A 272 5.84 -6.91 -9.15
C PHE A 272 6.05 -6.41 -10.57
N LYS A 273 4.99 -6.43 -11.38
CA LYS A 273 4.97 -5.81 -12.70
C LYS A 273 3.71 -4.99 -12.88
N ALA A 274 3.88 -3.70 -13.14
CA ALA A 274 2.77 -2.80 -13.40
C ALA A 274 2.00 -3.25 -14.64
N ASN A 275 0.67 -3.19 -14.57
CA ASN A 275 -0.24 -3.60 -15.63
C ASN A 275 -1.08 -2.42 -16.14
N GLU A 276 -1.86 -2.68 -17.19
CA GLU A 276 -2.71 -1.68 -17.86
C GLU A 276 -3.95 -1.28 -17.05
N LYS A 277 -4.25 -1.99 -15.95
CA LYS A 277 -5.39 -1.70 -15.07
C LYS A 277 -5.02 -0.76 -13.91
N TYR A 278 -3.98 0.06 -14.08
CA TYR A 278 -3.45 0.93 -13.02
C TYR A 278 -3.08 0.17 -11.73
N SER A 279 -2.56 -1.05 -11.87
CA SER A 279 -2.14 -1.88 -10.75
C SER A 279 -0.95 -2.78 -11.10
N TYR A 280 -0.78 -3.90 -10.39
CA TYR A 280 0.35 -4.81 -10.49
C TYR A 280 -0.11 -6.26 -10.56
N ASP A 281 0.56 -7.03 -11.42
CA ASP A 281 0.60 -8.48 -11.31
C ASP A 281 1.81 -8.86 -10.47
N ILE A 282 1.61 -9.76 -9.51
CA ILE A 282 2.64 -10.20 -8.56
C ILE A 282 2.90 -11.68 -8.77
N VAL A 283 4.08 -12.02 -9.25
CA VAL A 283 4.52 -13.43 -9.31
C VAL A 283 5.16 -13.78 -7.97
N MET A 284 4.48 -14.62 -7.21
CA MET A 284 4.92 -15.13 -5.92
C MET A 284 5.53 -16.51 -6.08
N GLU A 285 6.72 -16.70 -5.53
CA GLU A 285 7.41 -17.98 -5.44
C GLU A 285 7.95 -18.17 -4.03
N VAL A 286 7.60 -19.29 -3.39
CA VAL A 286 8.03 -19.66 -2.04
C VAL A 286 8.58 -21.09 -2.08
N GLY A 287 9.81 -21.30 -1.62
CA GLY A 287 10.44 -22.60 -1.48
C GLY A 287 10.79 -22.93 -0.04
N LEU A 288 10.69 -24.22 0.32
CA LEU A 288 11.21 -24.75 1.59
C LEU A 288 12.63 -25.25 1.39
N GLU A 289 13.59 -24.59 2.04
CA GLU A 289 15.01 -24.87 1.83
C GLU A 289 15.40 -26.29 2.24
N GLY A 290 16.34 -26.87 1.49
CA GLY A 290 16.77 -28.26 1.69
C GLY A 290 15.77 -29.31 1.17
N THR A 291 14.70 -28.89 0.48
CA THR A 291 13.70 -29.80 -0.12
C THR A 291 13.42 -29.44 -1.58
N THR A 292 12.63 -30.26 -2.29
CA THR A 292 12.11 -29.94 -3.63
C THR A 292 10.77 -29.18 -3.58
N ILE A 293 10.26 -28.85 -2.39
CA ILE A 293 8.94 -28.25 -2.23
C ILE A 293 9.01 -26.77 -2.58
N VAL A 294 8.30 -26.40 -3.64
CA VAL A 294 8.12 -25.02 -4.09
C VAL A 294 6.66 -24.80 -4.43
N SER A 295 6.12 -23.66 -4.01
CA SER A 295 4.78 -23.21 -4.35
C SER A 295 4.85 -21.87 -5.07
N ARG A 296 4.04 -21.73 -6.11
CA ARG A 296 3.99 -20.56 -6.98
C ARG A 296 2.56 -20.10 -7.14
N ASN A 297 2.37 -18.79 -7.19
CA ASN A 297 1.09 -18.19 -7.51
C ASN A 297 1.27 -16.86 -8.25
N VAL A 298 0.26 -16.44 -9.00
CA VAL A 298 0.19 -15.11 -9.60
C VAL A 298 -0.97 -14.39 -8.94
N ILE A 299 -0.70 -13.24 -8.34
CA ILE A 299 -1.70 -12.39 -7.70
C ILE A 299 -1.97 -11.19 -8.59
N HIS A 300 -3.24 -10.83 -8.72
CA HIS A 300 -3.70 -9.66 -9.44
C HIS A 300 -4.11 -8.57 -8.43
N LEU A 301 -3.25 -7.58 -8.21
CA LEU A 301 -3.41 -6.64 -7.09
C LEU A 301 -4.69 -5.79 -7.19
N GLN A 302 -5.24 -5.62 -8.39
CA GLN A 302 -6.52 -4.94 -8.63
C GLN A 302 -7.76 -5.78 -8.27
N ASP A 303 -7.65 -7.11 -8.24
CA ASP A 303 -8.81 -8.00 -8.11
C ASP A 303 -9.02 -8.39 -6.62
N GLN A 304 -9.16 -7.38 -5.78
CA GLN A 304 -9.20 -7.48 -4.31
C GLN A 304 -10.44 -8.22 -3.79
N MET A 305 -10.24 -9.09 -2.80
CA MET A 305 -11.33 -9.64 -1.99
C MET A 305 -11.29 -9.04 -0.59
N TYR A 306 -12.35 -8.33 -0.21
CA TYR A 306 -12.47 -7.74 1.12
C TYR A 306 -13.03 -8.75 2.14
N HIS A 307 -12.34 -8.90 3.27
CA HIS A 307 -12.68 -9.80 4.35
C HIS A 307 -12.64 -9.05 5.70
N TYR A 308 -13.80 -8.54 6.13
CA TYR A 308 -13.93 -7.63 7.27
C TYR A 308 -14.14 -8.32 8.64
N LEU A 309 -14.10 -9.65 8.73
CA LEU A 309 -14.62 -10.43 9.87
C LEU A 309 -13.75 -10.44 11.15
N TYR A 310 -12.79 -9.53 11.32
CA TYR A 310 -12.09 -9.37 12.60
C TYR A 310 -12.63 -8.15 13.35
N PRO A 311 -13.52 -8.32 14.35
CA PRO A 311 -13.80 -7.24 15.27
C PRO A 311 -12.51 -6.90 16.03
N GLN A 312 -12.12 -5.62 16.02
CA GLN A 312 -11.09 -5.13 16.94
C GLN A 312 -11.62 -5.36 18.37
N SER A 313 -10.99 -6.25 19.12
CA SER A 313 -11.28 -6.41 20.54
C SER A 313 -10.85 -5.12 21.25
N SER A 314 -11.81 -4.23 21.50
CA SER A 314 -11.62 -3.10 22.38
C SER A 314 -11.59 -3.57 23.84
N GLU A 315 -10.46 -4.08 24.31
CA GLU A 315 -10.14 -4.08 25.74
C GLU A 315 -9.62 -2.68 26.11
N ALA A 316 -10.54 -1.72 26.16
CA ALA A 316 -10.31 -0.51 26.93
C ALA A 316 -10.56 -0.87 28.39
N THR A 317 -9.47 -1.02 29.15
CA THR A 317 -9.47 -1.10 30.60
C THR A 317 -10.27 0.07 31.20
N MET A 318 -11.50 -0.21 31.65
CA MET A 318 -12.14 0.61 32.67
C MET A 318 -11.49 0.26 34.01
N SER A 319 -10.50 1.04 34.42
CA SER A 319 -10.15 1.15 35.84
C SER A 319 -10.90 2.34 36.42
N THR A 320 -11.82 2.03 37.32
CA THR A 320 -12.44 2.92 38.31
C THR A 320 -11.41 3.61 39.20
#